data_AF-H9FGZ5-F1
#
_entry.id   AF-H9FGZ5-F1
#
_cell.length_a   1.000
_cell.length_b   1.000
_cell.length_c   1.000
_cell.angle_alpha   90.00
_cell.angle_beta   90.00
_cell.angle_gamma   90.00
#
_symmetry.space_group_name_H-M   'P 1'
#
loop_
_entity.id
_entity.type
_entity.pdbx_description
1 polymer ?
#
loop_
_entity_poly.entity_id
_entity_poly.type
_entity_poly.pdbx_seq_one_letter_code
_entity_poly.pdbx_strand_id
1 'polypeptide(L)'
;ACTTDDIVLLGYMLDDKDNSVKTQALNTLKAFSGIRKFRLKIQEHSIKVLELISTIWDTELHIAGLRLLNNLPLPDYVHPQLRRVMPALMEILQSDYILAQVQAVRLLSYLAQKNDLLYDILNCQVHSNFLNLFQPTQPGSLLYEVLVFAERLSEGRNAPHYRAVKWHYNEQSLHESLFGEESRLADRLLALVIHPEEDVQIQACKVIVSLQYPQDLRSRPSSCQPSRSYFK
;
A
#
# COMPACT_ATOMS: atom_id res chain seq x y z
N ALA A 1 25.89 -12.38 24.93
CA ALA A 1 24.62 -12.69 24.24
C ALA A 1 23.78 -11.42 24.19
N CYS A 2 23.01 -11.18 23.11
CA CYS A 2 22.22 -9.96 22.94
C CYS A 2 21.04 -9.88 23.93
N THR A 3 20.83 -8.72 24.54
CA THR A 3 19.80 -8.39 25.54
C THR A 3 18.82 -7.33 25.03
N THR A 4 17.81 -7.01 25.83
CA THR A 4 16.86 -5.92 25.49
C THR A 4 17.53 -4.55 25.55
N ASP A 5 18.57 -4.38 26.37
CA ASP A 5 19.32 -3.12 26.47
C ASP A 5 20.08 -2.83 25.18
N ASP A 6 20.55 -3.87 24.48
CA ASP A 6 21.16 -3.72 23.16
C ASP A 6 20.15 -3.19 22.12
N ILE A 7 18.87 -3.59 22.22
CA ILE A 7 17.81 -3.06 21.35
C ILE A 7 17.54 -1.59 21.67
N VAL A 8 17.55 -1.21 22.95
CA VAL A 8 17.41 0.19 23.37
C VAL A 8 18.55 1.04 22.84
N LEU A 9 19.79 0.53 22.93
CA LEU A 9 20.96 1.20 22.38
C LEU A 9 20.82 1.45 20.88
N LEU A 10 20.39 0.45 20.11
CA LEU A 10 20.10 0.61 18.68
C LEU A 10 19.01 1.64 18.42
N GLY A 11 18.01 1.73 19.30
CA GLY A 11 17.00 2.78 19.29
C GLY A 11 17.59 4.18 19.40
N TYR A 12 18.56 4.39 20.29
CA TYR A 12 19.26 5.69 20.42
C TYR A 12 20.12 6.01 19.19
N MET A 13 20.66 5.02 18.49
CA MET A 13 21.43 5.23 17.26
C MET A 13 20.56 5.79 16.10
N LEU A 14 19.24 5.75 16.21
CA LEU A 14 18.33 6.38 15.24
C LEU A 14 18.37 7.92 15.29
N ASP A 15 18.89 8.50 16.37
CA ASP A 15 19.08 9.94 16.55
C ASP A 15 20.51 10.40 16.22
N ASP A 16 21.37 9.50 15.72
CA ASP A 16 22.73 9.86 15.34
C ASP A 16 22.74 10.90 14.21
N LYS A 17 23.79 11.72 14.11
CA LYS A 17 23.90 12.71 13.02
C LYS A 17 24.22 12.04 11.68
N ASP A 18 24.96 10.93 11.70
CA ASP A 18 25.35 10.19 10.51
C ASP A 18 24.23 9.26 10.03
N ASN A 19 23.85 9.40 8.75
CA ASN A 19 22.83 8.55 8.12
C ASN A 19 23.28 7.11 7.94
N SER A 20 24.59 6.86 7.83
CA SER A 20 25.15 5.50 7.80
C SER A 20 24.90 4.77 9.11
N VAL A 21 25.11 5.46 10.25
CA VAL A 21 24.82 4.91 11.59
C VAL A 21 23.34 4.59 11.75
N LYS A 22 22.45 5.52 11.37
CA LYS A 22 20.99 5.28 11.38
C LYS A 22 20.62 4.06 10.53
N THR A 23 21.17 3.96 9.33
CA THR A 23 20.90 2.87 8.38
C THR A 23 21.35 1.52 8.92
N GLN A 24 22.54 1.45 9.53
CA GLN A 24 23.04 0.24 10.19
C GLN A 24 22.17 -0.15 11.39
N ALA A 25 21.74 0.83 12.19
CA ALA A 25 20.83 0.59 13.31
C ALA A 25 19.49 0.01 12.83
N LEU A 26 18.88 0.59 11.78
CA LEU A 26 17.64 0.09 11.18
C LEU A 26 17.78 -1.35 10.65
N ASN A 27 18.85 -1.65 9.92
CA ASN A 27 19.12 -3.01 9.43
C ASN A 27 19.33 -4.01 10.58
N THR A 28 19.99 -3.59 11.65
CA THR A 28 20.22 -4.43 12.83
C THR A 28 18.91 -4.68 13.59
N LEU A 29 18.10 -3.65 13.81
CA LEU A 29 16.74 -3.78 14.37
C LEU A 29 15.89 -4.72 13.51
N LYS A 30 15.98 -4.62 12.18
CA LYS A 30 15.28 -5.53 11.25
C LYS A 30 15.77 -6.98 11.39
N ALA A 31 17.05 -7.22 11.66
CA ALA A 31 17.55 -8.57 11.89
C ALA A 31 16.96 -9.17 13.19
N PHE A 32 16.78 -8.33 14.22
CA PHE A 32 16.23 -8.76 15.51
C PHE A 32 14.69 -8.81 15.56
N SER A 33 13.96 -8.17 14.64
CA SER A 33 12.48 -8.12 14.65
C SER A 33 11.81 -9.49 14.49
N GLY A 34 12.51 -10.45 13.88
CA GLY A 34 12.09 -11.85 13.79
C GLY A 34 12.07 -12.56 15.16
N ILE A 35 12.84 -12.09 16.14
CA ILE A 35 12.96 -12.70 17.45
C ILE A 35 11.83 -12.19 18.36
N ARG A 36 10.94 -13.08 18.79
CA ARG A 36 9.73 -12.76 19.58
C ARG A 36 10.03 -11.90 20.82
N LYS A 37 11.12 -12.18 21.55
CA LYS A 37 11.50 -11.45 22.77
C LYS A 37 11.85 -9.98 22.53
N PHE A 38 12.34 -9.62 21.33
CA PHE A 38 12.77 -8.27 21.00
C PHE A 38 11.72 -7.47 20.24
N ARG A 39 10.78 -8.15 19.58
CA ARG A 39 9.78 -7.53 18.70
C ARG A 39 9.02 -6.39 19.37
N LEU A 40 8.51 -6.59 20.59
CA LEU A 40 7.77 -5.56 21.32
C LEU A 40 8.62 -4.32 21.56
N LYS A 41 9.89 -4.50 21.94
CA LYS A 41 10.80 -3.38 22.20
C LYS A 41 11.14 -2.63 20.91
N ILE A 42 11.35 -3.35 19.81
CA ILE A 42 11.62 -2.75 18.50
C ILE A 42 10.40 -1.94 18.00
N GLN A 43 9.17 -2.40 18.28
CA GLN A 43 7.95 -1.69 17.90
C GLN A 43 7.81 -0.30 18.53
N GLU A 44 8.39 -0.08 19.72
CA GLU A 44 8.39 1.23 20.37
C GLU A 44 9.09 2.31 19.53
N HIS A 45 9.99 1.91 18.63
CA HIS A 45 10.71 2.83 17.73
C HIS A 45 9.96 3.11 16.42
N SER A 46 8.77 2.53 16.20
CA SER A 46 8.04 2.64 14.92
C SER A 46 7.75 4.09 14.51
N ILE A 47 7.35 4.95 15.46
CA ILE A 47 7.13 6.38 15.21
C ILE A 47 8.41 7.07 14.73
N LYS A 48 9.55 6.78 15.38
CA LYS A 48 10.85 7.35 14.99
C LYS A 48 11.26 6.89 13.60
N VAL A 49 11.06 5.60 13.27
CA VAL A 49 11.36 5.09 11.93
C VAL A 49 10.50 5.79 10.88
N LEU A 50 9.21 6.00 11.16
CA LEU A 50 8.32 6.75 10.27
C LEU A 50 8.74 8.22 10.10
N GLU A 51 9.18 8.88 11.17
CA GLU A 51 9.74 10.23 11.12
C GLU A 51 10.98 10.27 10.20
N LEU A 52 11.93 9.35 10.39
CA LEU A 52 13.16 9.30 9.60
C LEU A 52 12.88 9.13 8.09
N ILE A 53 12.04 8.17 7.70
CA ILE A 53 11.70 7.95 6.28
C ILE A 53 10.91 9.12 5.66
N SER A 54 10.27 9.96 6.48
CA SER A 54 9.52 11.12 6.00
C SER A 54 10.35 12.40 5.91
N THR A 55 11.53 12.42 6.52
CA THR A 55 12.34 13.64 6.69
C THR A 55 13.73 13.54 6.05
N ILE A 56 14.30 12.34 5.93
CA ILE A 56 15.62 12.13 5.36
C ILE A 56 15.49 11.44 4.01
N TRP A 57 15.78 12.16 2.93
CA TRP A 57 15.68 11.65 1.57
C TRP A 57 16.94 10.88 1.14
N ASP A 58 17.18 9.74 1.79
CA ASP A 58 18.29 8.84 1.54
C ASP A 58 17.76 7.44 1.17
N THR A 59 18.17 6.92 0.02
CA THR A 59 17.65 5.67 -0.53
C THR A 59 17.97 4.47 0.36
N GLU A 60 19.17 4.38 0.93
CA GLU A 60 19.55 3.26 1.79
C GLU A 60 18.77 3.29 3.10
N LEU A 61 18.58 4.49 3.66
CA LEU A 61 17.75 4.71 4.84
C LEU A 61 16.30 4.35 4.59
N HIS A 62 15.71 4.77 3.45
CA HIS A 62 14.35 4.39 3.06
C HIS A 62 14.21 2.88 2.98
N ILE A 63 15.13 2.19 2.30
CA ILE A 63 15.11 0.73 2.18
C ILE A 63 15.20 0.08 3.57
N ALA A 64 16.15 0.49 4.41
CA ALA A 64 16.34 -0.09 5.74
C ALA A 64 15.12 0.14 6.66
N GLY A 65 14.60 1.37 6.69
CA GLY A 65 13.44 1.76 7.50
C GLY A 65 12.16 1.04 7.07
N LEU A 66 11.86 1.03 5.77
CA LEU A 66 10.67 0.36 5.24
C LEU A 66 10.76 -1.17 5.40
N ARG A 67 11.95 -1.78 5.24
CA ARG A 67 12.14 -3.21 5.52
C ARG A 67 11.86 -3.55 6.98
N LEU A 68 12.26 -2.68 7.91
CA LEU A 68 11.95 -2.85 9.33
C LEU A 68 10.43 -2.79 9.55
N LEU A 69 9.77 -1.74 9.06
CA LEU A 69 8.32 -1.53 9.22
C LEU A 69 7.49 -2.68 8.63
N ASN A 70 7.84 -3.16 7.43
CA ASN A 70 7.18 -4.32 6.80
C ASN A 70 7.30 -5.63 7.60
N ASN A 71 8.25 -5.71 8.54
CA ASN A 71 8.45 -6.89 9.40
C ASN A 71 7.87 -6.71 10.81
N LEU A 72 7.22 -5.59 11.10
CA LEU A 72 6.64 -5.32 12.41
C LEU A 72 5.11 -5.29 12.32
N PRO A 73 4.40 -5.90 13.28
CA PRO A 73 3.01 -5.53 13.50
C PRO A 73 2.98 -4.05 13.91
N LEU A 74 2.30 -3.21 13.15
CA LEU A 74 2.12 -1.80 13.52
C LEU A 74 0.88 -1.67 14.43
N PRO A 75 1.03 -1.23 15.68
CA PRO A 75 -0.08 -1.04 16.61
C PRO A 75 -0.88 0.24 16.28
N ASP A 76 -2.14 0.26 16.68
CA ASP A 76 -3.09 1.32 16.29
C ASP A 76 -2.67 2.73 16.76
N TYR A 77 -1.91 2.84 17.85
CA TYR A 77 -1.39 4.15 18.33
C TYR A 77 -0.45 4.83 17.32
N VAL A 78 0.07 4.09 16.34
CA VAL A 78 0.96 4.60 15.28
C VAL A 78 0.15 5.22 14.13
N HIS A 79 -1.16 4.92 14.01
CA HIS A 79 -2.00 5.39 12.91
C HIS A 79 -1.99 6.92 12.70
N PRO A 80 -2.02 7.78 13.74
CA PRO A 80 -1.90 9.22 13.54
C PRO A 80 -0.59 9.63 12.85
N GLN A 81 0.53 8.97 13.19
CA GLN A 81 1.81 9.23 12.53
C GLN A 81 1.81 8.71 11.09
N LEU A 82 1.22 7.54 10.85
CA LEU A 82 1.09 6.98 9.49
C LEU A 82 0.34 7.91 8.55
N ARG A 83 -0.75 8.54 9.01
CA ARG A 83 -1.48 9.54 8.22
C ARG A 83 -0.61 10.74 7.85
N ARG A 84 0.23 11.20 8.78
CA ARG A 84 1.14 12.34 8.55
C ARG A 84 2.24 12.02 7.53
N VAL A 85 2.77 10.80 7.56
CA VAL A 85 3.87 10.39 6.65
C VAL A 85 3.37 9.77 5.35
N MET A 86 2.06 9.57 5.20
CA MET A 86 1.46 8.95 4.00
C MET A 86 1.90 9.63 2.70
N PRO A 87 1.94 10.98 2.58
CA PRO A 87 2.44 11.62 1.38
C PRO A 87 3.89 11.27 1.08
N ALA A 88 4.77 11.22 2.09
CA ALA A 88 6.17 10.83 1.90
C ALA A 88 6.30 9.38 1.43
N LEU A 89 5.49 8.45 1.96
CA LEU A 89 5.43 7.06 1.49
C LEU A 89 5.00 6.98 0.01
N MET A 90 4.02 7.81 -0.38
CA MET A 90 3.57 7.89 -1.77
C MET A 90 4.65 8.47 -2.69
N GLU A 91 5.41 9.47 -2.23
CA GLU A 91 6.56 10.01 -2.95
C GLU A 91 7.69 8.97 -3.12
N ILE A 92 7.99 8.17 -2.10
CA ILE A 92 8.97 7.08 -2.22
C ILE A 92 8.52 6.04 -3.26
N LEU A 93 7.23 5.69 -3.29
CA LEU A 93 6.67 4.78 -4.30
C LEU A 93 6.81 5.33 -5.73
N GLN A 94 6.77 6.65 -5.89
CA GLN A 94 6.87 7.31 -7.19
C GLN A 94 8.30 7.72 -7.57
N SER A 95 9.30 7.35 -6.76
CA SER A 95 10.72 7.56 -7.05
C SER A 95 11.26 6.55 -8.08
N ASP A 96 12.47 6.76 -8.59
CA ASP A 96 13.12 5.84 -9.55
C ASP A 96 13.92 4.70 -8.88
N TYR A 97 13.74 4.49 -7.57
CA TYR A 97 14.49 3.50 -6.79
C TYR A 97 13.67 2.23 -6.52
N ILE A 98 13.71 1.28 -7.45
CA ILE A 98 12.94 0.02 -7.44
C ILE A 98 12.85 -0.64 -6.06
N LEU A 99 13.98 -0.80 -5.37
CA LEU A 99 13.98 -1.45 -4.05
C LEU A 99 13.19 -0.65 -3.01
N ALA A 100 13.32 0.67 -2.98
CA ALA A 100 12.56 1.52 -2.07
C ALA A 100 11.06 1.50 -2.43
N GLN A 101 10.73 1.56 -3.74
CA GLN A 101 9.35 1.46 -4.23
C GLN A 101 8.68 0.17 -3.78
N VAL A 102 9.35 -0.99 -3.95
CA VAL A 102 8.86 -2.31 -3.51
C VAL A 102 8.59 -2.32 -2.00
N GLN A 103 9.45 -1.71 -1.18
CA GLN A 103 9.20 -1.68 0.27
C GLN A 103 8.07 -0.72 0.64
N ALA A 104 7.95 0.42 -0.03
CA ALA A 104 6.90 1.40 0.21
C ALA A 104 5.52 0.83 -0.17
N VAL A 105 5.40 0.22 -1.35
CA VAL A 105 4.13 -0.36 -1.82
C VAL A 105 3.67 -1.54 -0.96
N ARG A 106 4.59 -2.35 -0.43
CA ARG A 106 4.26 -3.41 0.53
C ARG A 106 3.64 -2.86 1.80
N LEU A 107 4.23 -1.79 2.34
CA LEU A 107 3.71 -1.13 3.53
C LEU A 107 2.33 -0.53 3.23
N LEU A 108 2.19 0.22 2.14
CA LEU A 108 0.91 0.81 1.73
C LEU A 108 -0.16 -0.26 1.48
N SER A 109 0.19 -1.42 0.92
CA SER A 109 -0.71 -2.56 0.74
C SER A 109 -1.16 -3.18 2.05
N TYR A 110 -0.26 -3.27 3.03
CA TYR A 110 -0.62 -3.69 4.39
C TYR A 110 -1.57 -2.67 5.05
N LEU A 111 -1.30 -1.38 4.89
CA LEU A 111 -2.13 -0.31 5.45
C LEU A 111 -3.49 -0.20 4.75
N ALA A 112 -3.59 -0.46 3.45
CA ALA A 112 -4.85 -0.45 2.70
C ALA A 112 -5.87 -1.48 3.22
N GLN A 113 -5.40 -2.57 3.82
CA GLN A 113 -6.25 -3.56 4.47
C GLN A 113 -6.78 -3.09 5.84
N LYS A 114 -6.19 -2.03 6.41
CA LYS A 114 -6.70 -1.36 7.61
C LYS A 114 -7.70 -0.30 7.16
N ASN A 115 -8.99 -0.63 7.28
CA ASN A 115 -10.11 0.21 6.81
C ASN A 115 -9.98 1.71 7.19
N ASP A 116 -9.40 2.00 8.35
CA ASP A 116 -9.24 3.37 8.87
C ASP A 116 -8.26 4.26 8.10
N LEU A 117 -7.36 3.68 7.29
CA LEU A 117 -6.34 4.39 6.52
C LEU A 117 -6.61 4.39 5.01
N LEU A 118 -7.61 3.63 4.56
CA LEU A 118 -7.88 3.45 3.15
C LEU A 118 -8.22 4.76 2.44
N TYR A 119 -9.05 5.61 3.07
CA TYR A 119 -9.37 6.93 2.52
C TYR A 119 -8.13 7.82 2.42
N ASP A 120 -7.28 7.84 3.46
CA ASP A 120 -6.05 8.64 3.48
C ASP A 120 -5.10 8.21 2.34
N ILE A 121 -4.97 6.90 2.10
CA ILE A 121 -4.16 6.35 1.00
C ILE A 121 -4.75 6.73 -0.35
N LEU A 122 -6.05 6.51 -0.55
CA LEU A 122 -6.73 6.81 -1.80
C LEU A 122 -6.75 8.30 -2.13
N ASN A 123 -6.73 9.17 -1.12
CA ASN A 123 -6.73 10.62 -1.29
C ASN A 123 -5.31 11.23 -1.39
N CYS A 124 -4.25 10.43 -1.27
CA CYS A 124 -2.88 10.90 -1.45
C CYS A 124 -2.67 11.43 -2.87
N GLN A 125 -1.96 12.54 -2.99
CA GLN A 125 -1.61 13.10 -4.29
C GLN A 125 -0.58 12.20 -5.00
N VAL A 126 -0.75 12.06 -6.31
CA VAL A 126 0.17 11.31 -7.17
C VAL A 126 0.53 12.15 -8.40
N HIS A 127 1.70 11.88 -8.96
CA HIS A 127 2.15 12.44 -10.22
C HIS A 127 1.26 11.96 -11.37
N SER A 128 1.13 12.80 -12.41
CA SER A 128 0.33 12.47 -13.60
C SER A 128 0.78 11.21 -14.33
N ASN A 129 2.04 10.81 -14.14
CA ASN A 129 2.64 9.61 -14.71
C ASN A 129 2.57 8.38 -13.78
N PHE A 130 1.80 8.42 -12.69
CA PHE A 130 1.71 7.32 -11.70
C PHE A 130 1.45 5.95 -12.33
N LEU A 131 0.58 5.89 -13.35
CA LEU A 131 0.28 4.65 -14.09
C LEU A 131 1.50 4.03 -14.81
N ASN A 132 2.64 4.71 -14.88
CA ASN A 132 3.90 4.15 -15.38
C ASN A 132 4.44 3.01 -14.49
N LEU A 133 4.00 2.93 -13.23
CA LEU A 133 4.30 1.81 -12.34
C LEU A 133 3.71 0.47 -12.85
N PHE A 134 2.72 0.52 -13.74
CA PHE A 134 2.09 -0.66 -14.36
C PHE A 134 2.60 -0.95 -15.77
N GLN A 135 3.69 -0.33 -16.21
CA GLN A 135 4.25 -0.60 -17.53
C GLN A 135 4.94 -1.99 -17.57
N PRO A 136 4.76 -2.79 -18.63
CA PRO A 136 5.43 -4.09 -18.77
C PRO A 136 6.96 -4.04 -18.74
N THR A 137 7.57 -2.86 -18.90
CA THR A 137 9.02 -2.65 -18.81
C THR A 137 9.54 -2.56 -17.39
N GLN A 138 8.65 -2.43 -16.40
CA GLN A 138 9.03 -2.42 -14.99
C GLN A 138 9.51 -3.81 -14.54
N PRO A 139 10.41 -3.90 -13.55
CA PRO A 139 10.79 -5.19 -12.98
C PRO A 139 9.57 -5.95 -12.44
N GLY A 140 9.49 -7.26 -12.71
CA GLY A 140 8.35 -8.08 -12.27
C GLY A 140 8.12 -8.06 -10.76
N SER A 141 9.20 -7.95 -9.97
CA SER A 141 9.12 -7.80 -8.51
C SER A 141 8.44 -6.50 -8.06
N LEU A 142 8.55 -5.41 -8.82
CA LEU A 142 7.81 -4.17 -8.56
C LEU A 142 6.38 -4.30 -9.08
N LEU A 143 6.20 -4.79 -10.31
CA LEU A 143 4.87 -4.96 -10.91
C LEU A 143 3.96 -5.81 -10.05
N TYR A 144 4.44 -6.96 -9.58
CA TYR A 144 3.67 -7.85 -8.72
C TYR A 144 3.13 -7.11 -7.49
N GLU A 145 3.99 -6.35 -6.80
CA GLU A 145 3.63 -5.65 -5.57
C GLU A 145 2.68 -4.46 -5.82
N VAL A 146 2.88 -3.74 -6.92
CA VAL A 146 1.98 -2.67 -7.36
C VAL A 146 0.60 -3.22 -7.76
N LEU A 147 0.55 -4.40 -8.37
CA LEU A 147 -0.71 -5.09 -8.68
C LEU A 147 -1.41 -5.59 -7.41
N VAL A 148 -0.67 -6.15 -6.45
CA VAL A 148 -1.22 -6.49 -5.12
C VAL A 148 -1.80 -5.24 -4.46
N PHE A 149 -1.10 -4.11 -4.52
CA PHE A 149 -1.60 -2.85 -3.98
C PHE A 149 -2.92 -2.43 -4.63
N ALA A 150 -2.99 -2.44 -5.97
CA ALA A 150 -4.21 -2.13 -6.71
C ALA A 150 -5.38 -3.05 -6.35
N GLU A 151 -5.12 -4.36 -6.18
CA GLU A 151 -6.11 -5.34 -5.71
C GLU A 151 -6.64 -4.93 -4.33
N ARG A 152 -5.76 -4.68 -3.35
CA ARG A 152 -6.18 -4.33 -1.98
C ARG A 152 -6.97 -3.03 -1.91
N LEU A 153 -6.59 -2.03 -2.71
CA LEU A 153 -7.36 -0.79 -2.84
C LEU A 153 -8.75 -1.05 -3.43
N SER A 154 -8.83 -1.89 -4.46
CA SER A 154 -10.10 -2.29 -5.09
C SER A 154 -11.00 -3.04 -4.10
N GLU A 155 -10.46 -4.03 -3.39
CA GLU A 155 -11.18 -4.80 -2.37
C GLU A 155 -11.71 -3.90 -1.25
N GLY A 156 -10.85 -3.02 -0.72
CA GLY A 156 -11.21 -2.07 0.32
C GLY A 156 -12.32 -1.13 -0.10
N ARG A 157 -12.25 -0.57 -1.32
CA ARG A 157 -13.31 0.28 -1.90
C ARG A 157 -14.63 -0.47 -2.08
N ASN A 158 -14.54 -1.78 -2.34
CA ASN A 158 -15.70 -2.63 -2.54
C ASN A 158 -16.34 -3.12 -1.24
N ALA A 159 -15.71 -2.88 -0.09
CA ALA A 159 -16.23 -3.30 1.19
C ALA A 159 -17.50 -2.51 1.58
N PRO A 160 -18.53 -3.16 2.17
CA PRO A 160 -19.82 -2.52 2.43
C PRO A 160 -19.74 -1.28 3.31
N HIS A 161 -18.90 -1.29 4.35
CA HIS A 161 -18.72 -0.17 5.27
C HIS A 161 -18.08 1.04 4.58
N TYR A 162 -17.19 0.81 3.62
CA TYR A 162 -16.53 1.87 2.88
C TYR A 162 -17.50 2.49 1.86
N ARG A 163 -18.27 1.67 1.15
CA ARG A 163 -19.31 2.13 0.19
C ARG A 163 -20.47 2.87 0.85
N ALA A 164 -20.75 2.61 2.12
CA ALA A 164 -21.82 3.30 2.86
C ALA A 164 -21.56 4.80 3.04
N VAL A 165 -20.30 5.24 2.90
CA VAL A 165 -19.89 6.64 3.03
C VAL A 165 -19.64 7.24 1.65
N LYS A 166 -20.15 8.45 1.42
CA LYS A 166 -19.83 9.23 0.21
C LYS A 166 -18.50 9.97 0.41
N TRP A 167 -17.42 9.34 -0.04
CA TRP A 167 -16.08 9.92 -0.03
C TRP A 167 -15.92 10.96 -1.14
N HIS A 168 -15.12 11.98 -0.87
CA HIS A 168 -14.74 13.00 -1.86
C HIS A 168 -13.22 12.97 -1.96
N TYR A 169 -12.70 12.66 -3.15
CA TYR A 169 -11.26 12.60 -3.40
C TYR A 169 -10.80 13.84 -4.15
N ASN A 170 -9.54 14.21 -3.96
CA ASN A 170 -8.88 15.26 -4.73
C ASN A 170 -8.69 14.82 -6.19
N GLU A 171 -8.68 15.77 -7.13
CA GLU A 171 -8.49 15.50 -8.57
C GLU A 171 -7.15 14.83 -8.89
N GLN A 172 -6.09 15.16 -8.14
CA GLN A 172 -4.76 14.58 -8.31
C GLN A 172 -4.53 13.37 -7.39
N SER A 173 -5.61 12.79 -6.85
CA SER A 173 -5.50 11.69 -5.91
C SER A 173 -5.15 10.36 -6.58
N LEU A 174 -4.60 9.45 -5.80
CA LEU A 174 -4.41 8.05 -6.18
C LEU A 174 -5.72 7.41 -6.66
N HIS A 175 -6.83 7.73 -6.01
CA HIS A 175 -8.15 7.26 -6.42
C HIS A 175 -8.48 7.69 -7.85
N GLU A 176 -8.32 8.97 -8.18
CA GLU A 176 -8.62 9.48 -9.52
C GLU A 176 -7.68 8.87 -10.56
N SER A 177 -6.39 8.75 -10.24
CA SER A 177 -5.41 8.13 -11.14
C SER A 177 -5.71 6.66 -11.47
N LEU A 178 -6.18 5.87 -10.48
CA LEU A 178 -6.43 4.43 -10.65
C LEU A 178 -7.86 4.09 -11.05
N PHE A 179 -8.85 4.78 -10.49
CA PHE A 179 -10.26 4.42 -10.56
C PHE A 179 -11.17 5.58 -11.00
N GLY A 180 -10.60 6.74 -11.32
CA GLY A 180 -11.31 7.85 -11.92
C GLY A 180 -11.85 7.52 -13.32
N GLU A 181 -12.72 8.39 -13.83
CA GLU A 181 -13.35 8.19 -15.14
C GLU A 181 -12.33 8.23 -16.28
N GLU A 182 -11.28 9.02 -16.13
CA GLU A 182 -10.17 9.14 -17.11
C GLU A 182 -9.05 8.12 -16.89
N SER A 183 -9.18 7.22 -15.90
CA SER A 183 -8.14 6.25 -15.58
C SER A 183 -7.91 5.27 -16.74
N ARG A 184 -6.64 5.09 -17.09
CA ARG A 184 -6.18 4.11 -18.07
C ARG A 184 -5.69 2.81 -17.44
N LEU A 185 -6.02 2.54 -16.18
CA LEU A 185 -5.58 1.35 -15.47
C LEU A 185 -5.96 0.06 -16.21
N ALA A 186 -7.18 -0.02 -16.77
CA ALA A 186 -7.63 -1.20 -17.52
C ALA A 186 -6.72 -1.52 -18.72
N ASP A 187 -6.33 -0.51 -19.51
CA ASP A 187 -5.38 -0.68 -20.63
C ASP A 187 -4.04 -1.24 -20.14
N ARG A 188 -3.54 -0.72 -19.00
CA ARG A 188 -2.27 -1.17 -18.41
C ARG A 188 -2.36 -2.61 -17.94
N LEU A 189 -3.45 -2.99 -17.27
CA LEU A 189 -3.67 -4.36 -16.80
C LEU A 189 -3.76 -5.35 -17.96
N LEU A 190 -4.47 -5.00 -19.04
CA LEU A 190 -4.56 -5.84 -20.23
C LEU A 190 -3.18 -6.10 -20.87
N ALA A 191 -2.30 -5.09 -20.89
CA ALA A 191 -0.92 -5.25 -21.37
C ALA A 191 -0.09 -6.20 -20.48
N LEU A 192 -0.40 -6.31 -19.18
CA LEU A 192 0.30 -7.18 -18.24
C LEU A 192 -0.17 -8.65 -18.29
N VAL A 193 -1.32 -8.95 -18.91
CA VAL A 193 -1.80 -10.33 -19.06
C VAL A 193 -0.86 -11.18 -19.94
N ILE A 194 -0.06 -10.54 -20.81
CA ILE A 194 0.94 -11.20 -21.66
C ILE A 194 2.38 -11.03 -21.13
N HIS A 195 2.55 -10.57 -19.88
CA HIS A 195 3.87 -10.38 -19.26
C HIS A 195 4.63 -11.72 -19.14
N PRO A 196 5.95 -11.81 -19.35
CA PRO A 196 6.67 -13.09 -19.33
C PRO A 196 6.63 -13.84 -17.98
N GLU A 197 6.49 -13.11 -16.87
CA GLU A 197 6.41 -13.71 -15.52
C GLU A 197 4.97 -14.10 -15.15
N GLU A 198 4.76 -15.37 -14.82
CA GLU A 198 3.44 -15.96 -14.50
C GLU A 198 2.77 -15.29 -13.29
N ASP A 199 3.53 -15.01 -12.22
CA ASP A 199 2.99 -14.37 -11.02
C ASP A 199 2.39 -12.98 -11.31
N VAL A 200 3.01 -12.23 -12.23
CA VAL A 200 2.52 -10.92 -12.68
C VAL A 200 1.23 -11.08 -13.48
N GLN A 201 1.16 -12.06 -14.39
CA GLN A 201 -0.06 -12.34 -15.16
C GLN A 201 -1.23 -12.71 -14.25
N ILE A 202 -1.02 -13.64 -13.33
CA ILE A 202 -2.04 -14.12 -12.39
C ILE A 202 -2.54 -12.94 -11.55
N GLN A 203 -1.63 -12.13 -11.02
CA GLN A 203 -2.01 -10.99 -10.20
C GLN A 203 -2.73 -9.92 -11.01
N ALA A 204 -2.33 -9.64 -12.25
CA ALA A 204 -3.05 -8.72 -13.14
C ALA A 204 -4.49 -9.19 -13.41
N CYS A 205 -4.68 -10.49 -13.68
CA CYS A 205 -6.01 -11.09 -13.84
C CYS A 205 -6.88 -10.91 -12.58
N LYS A 206 -6.32 -11.11 -11.38
CA LYS A 206 -7.06 -10.88 -10.12
C LYS A 206 -7.53 -9.44 -9.98
N VAL A 207 -6.66 -8.47 -10.28
CA VAL A 207 -7.03 -7.03 -10.25
C VAL A 207 -8.14 -6.75 -11.25
N ILE A 208 -8.06 -7.29 -12.48
CA ILE A 208 -9.13 -7.12 -13.48
C ILE A 208 -10.47 -7.64 -12.93
N VAL A 209 -10.48 -8.83 -12.33
CA VAL A 209 -11.69 -9.41 -11.72
C VAL A 209 -12.18 -8.57 -10.53
N SER A 210 -11.29 -8.05 -9.69
CA SER A 210 -11.67 -7.22 -8.53
C SER A 210 -12.30 -5.89 -8.95
N LEU A 211 -11.87 -5.32 -10.08
CA LEU A 211 -12.45 -4.11 -10.68
C LEU A 211 -13.86 -4.37 -11.25
N GLN A 212 -14.08 -5.55 -11.82
CA GLN A 212 -15.34 -5.97 -12.44
C GLN A 212 -16.44 -6.36 -11.42
N TYR A 213 -16.25 -6.13 -10.13
CA TYR A 213 -17.25 -6.43 -9.10
C TYR A 213 -18.12 -5.22 -8.66
N PRO A 214 -18.87 -4.55 -9.57
CA PRO A 214 -20.14 -3.91 -9.19
C PRO A 214 -21.16 -5.01 -8.86
N GLN A 215 -21.76 -4.95 -7.67
CA GLN A 215 -22.89 -5.82 -7.28
C GLN A 215 -24.21 -5.46 -8.00
N ASP A 216 -24.15 -4.86 -9.20
CA ASP A 216 -25.36 -4.59 -10.01
C ASP A 216 -25.99 -5.88 -10.59
N LEU A 217 -25.35 -7.04 -10.39
CA LEU A 217 -25.93 -8.34 -10.71
C LEU A 217 -26.85 -8.92 -9.61
N ARG A 218 -27.02 -8.25 -8.45
CA ARG A 218 -28.01 -8.64 -7.42
C ARG A 218 -29.27 -7.77 -7.38
N SER A 219 -29.31 -6.67 -8.13
CA SER A 219 -30.41 -5.70 -8.14
C SER A 219 -31.19 -5.69 -9.46
N ARG A 220 -31.45 -6.87 -10.06
CA ARG A 220 -32.60 -7.00 -10.96
C ARG A 220 -33.82 -7.32 -10.10
N PRO A 221 -34.76 -6.39 -9.86
CA PRO A 221 -36.10 -6.80 -9.47
C PRO A 221 -36.66 -7.62 -10.64
N SER A 222 -36.95 -8.90 -10.41
CA SER A 222 -37.71 -9.71 -11.34
C SER A 222 -39.11 -9.11 -11.42
N SER A 223 -39.31 -8.16 -12.33
CA SER A 223 -40.64 -7.67 -12.71
C SER A 223 -41.32 -8.73 -13.58
N CYS A 224 -41.64 -9.89 -12.99
CA CYS A 224 -42.65 -10.77 -13.52
C CYS A 224 -43.97 -10.36 -12.85
N GLN A 225 -44.60 -9.32 -13.38
CA GLN A 225 -46.02 -9.09 -13.11
C GLN A 225 -46.80 -10.25 -13.74
N PRO A 226 -47.66 -10.96 -13.00
CA PRO A 226 -48.63 -11.84 -13.62
C PRO A 226 -49.69 -10.97 -14.29
N SER A 227 -49.74 -11.02 -15.61
CA SER A 227 -50.84 -10.48 -16.41
C SER A 227 -52.15 -11.11 -15.93
N ARG A 228 -52.93 -10.39 -15.12
CA ARG A 228 -54.34 -10.72 -14.88
C ARG A 228 -55.11 -10.38 -16.15
N SER A 229 -55.24 -11.36 -17.04
CA SER A 229 -56.25 -11.33 -18.09
C SER A 229 -57.63 -11.54 -17.45
N TYR A 230 -58.46 -10.51 -17.49
CA TYR A 230 -59.90 -10.67 -17.36
C TYR A 230 -60.43 -11.45 -18.56
N PHE A 231 -61.12 -12.57 -18.36
CA PHE A 231 -62.16 -13.04 -19.28
C PHE A 231 -63.17 -13.97 -18.59
N LYS A 232 -64.43 -13.52 -18.67
CA LYS A 232 -65.74 -14.18 -18.44
C LYS A 232 -66.13 -14.58 -17.02
#